data_AF-A0AA37F4U4-F1
#
_entry.id   AF-A0AA37F4U4-F1
#
_cell.length_a   1.000
_cell.length_b   1.000
_cell.length_c   1.000
_cell.angle_alpha   90.00
_cell.angle_beta   90.00
_cell.angle_gamma   90.00
#
_symmetry.space_group_name_H-M   'P 1'
#
loop_
_entity.id
_entity.type
_entity.pdbx_description
1 polymer ?
#
loop_
_entity_poly.entity_id
_entity_poly.type
_entity_poly.pdbx_seq_one_letter_code
_entity_poly.pdbx_strand_id
1 'polypeptide(L)'
;MDLDFICVHAGRPASELTRRDVARALLSVPSGVALVALADLRRAMLAAGNPLSAAFWESARTTLGAIESGSATIGDVQRWLEATGTEPLLLTRSFFVWPEEDERGPVAGEMFGRLVAHLEELVAAGEIDPDALARGDEAARKAYEDLQEEWLSGPLPDGRVPGLVVSDEQDEELFAAWDEEEAFALDELRRILAELPDPVRPEAELRAACARLREVLTGPGYPGNVLRACAGYGDGPLPAGDEELWLAVAAGIAGPVSDLPEDDDTVDEFADVESELSAEDSALASLCAIHHADWLAAVAALARRGPGVLASPERIARLIAESDDIDVDMDEPEDLEATEALFGAVTPLWESLGVVDRSGILTPLGHWGLPRALERAWSSTDALGD
;
A
#
# COMPACT_ATOMS: atom_id res chain seq x y z
N MET A 1 36.52 18.18 -4.94
CA MET A 1 36.33 16.91 -4.22
C MET A 1 37.68 16.23 -4.11
N ASP A 2 38.03 15.76 -2.92
CA ASP A 2 39.29 15.07 -2.60
C ASP A 2 39.01 13.83 -1.73
N LEU A 3 40.06 13.11 -1.34
CA LEU A 3 39.93 11.88 -0.56
C LEU A 3 39.33 12.13 0.83
N ASP A 4 39.60 13.28 1.45
CA ASP A 4 39.06 13.64 2.77
C ASP A 4 37.53 13.80 2.69
N PHE A 5 37.02 14.44 1.63
CA PHE A 5 35.58 14.52 1.38
C PHE A 5 34.92 13.13 1.33
N ILE A 6 35.53 12.17 0.63
CA ILE A 6 34.97 10.81 0.52
C ILE A 6 35.01 10.09 1.85
N CYS A 7 36.10 10.22 2.61
CA CYS A 7 36.21 9.63 3.95
C CYS A 7 35.12 10.16 4.89
N VAL A 8 34.85 11.48 4.85
CA VAL A 8 33.79 12.10 5.63
C VAL A 8 32.41 11.64 5.17
N HIS A 9 32.18 11.59 3.85
CA HIS A 9 30.90 11.18 3.28
C HIS A 9 30.56 9.71 3.60
N ALA A 10 31.55 8.81 3.51
CA ALA A 10 31.39 7.39 3.80
C ALA A 10 31.47 7.06 5.30
N GLY A 11 31.94 7.99 6.14
CA GLY A 11 32.23 7.73 7.55
C GLY A 11 33.34 6.71 7.79
N ARG A 12 34.23 6.50 6.80
CA ARG A 12 35.27 5.46 6.79
C ARG A 12 36.66 6.06 6.52
N PRO A 13 37.74 5.51 7.10
CA PRO A 13 39.09 5.91 6.72
C PRO A 13 39.43 5.46 5.30
N ALA A 14 40.38 6.13 4.65
CA ALA A 14 40.77 5.85 3.27
C ALA A 14 41.16 4.37 3.01
N SER A 15 41.71 3.68 4.01
CA SER A 15 42.10 2.26 3.92
C SER A 15 40.91 1.30 3.85
N GLU A 16 39.71 1.74 4.24
CA GLU A 16 38.49 0.93 4.34
C GLU A 16 37.42 1.35 3.34
N LEU A 17 37.70 2.34 2.49
CA LEU A 17 36.76 2.77 1.45
C LEU A 17 36.50 1.66 0.45
N THR A 18 35.22 1.39 0.19
CA THR A 18 34.76 0.46 -0.84
C THR A 18 34.53 1.18 -2.17
N ARG A 19 34.30 0.40 -3.23
CA ARG A 19 33.89 0.95 -4.54
C ARG A 19 32.55 1.68 -4.44
N ARG A 20 31.61 1.16 -3.64
CA ARG A 20 30.31 1.76 -3.35
C ARG A 20 30.45 3.12 -2.67
N ASP A 21 31.30 3.22 -1.65
CA ASP A 21 31.57 4.48 -0.94
C ASP A 21 32.06 5.57 -1.91
N VAL A 22 33.04 5.22 -2.75
CA VAL A 22 33.59 6.14 -3.75
C VAL A 22 32.55 6.50 -4.82
N ALA A 23 31.75 5.54 -5.29
CA ALA A 23 30.71 5.79 -6.29
C ALA A 23 29.60 6.72 -5.76
N ARG A 24 29.08 6.46 -4.55
CA ARG A 24 28.08 7.32 -3.89
C ARG A 24 28.62 8.72 -3.65
N ALA A 25 29.87 8.86 -3.18
CA ALA A 25 30.50 10.17 -3.02
C ALA A 25 30.67 10.93 -4.36
N LEU A 26 30.96 10.22 -5.47
CA LEU A 26 31.01 10.82 -6.81
C LEU A 26 29.65 11.31 -7.30
N LEU A 27 28.56 10.63 -6.95
CA LEU A 27 27.20 11.05 -7.29
C LEU A 27 26.67 12.19 -6.39
N SER A 28 27.25 12.37 -5.19
CA SER A 28 26.86 13.43 -4.26
C SER A 28 27.29 14.85 -4.68
N VAL A 29 28.05 14.98 -5.77
CA VAL A 29 28.54 16.26 -6.30
C VAL A 29 28.24 16.38 -7.80
N PRO A 30 28.21 17.60 -8.38
CA PRO A 30 28.02 17.77 -9.81
C PRO A 30 29.02 16.95 -10.64
N SER A 31 28.54 16.26 -11.68
CA SER A 31 29.32 15.32 -12.51
C SER A 31 30.60 15.93 -13.08
N GLY A 32 30.57 17.18 -13.55
CA GLY A 32 31.76 17.89 -14.00
C GLY A 32 32.84 18.07 -12.92
N VAL A 33 32.46 18.29 -11.65
CA VAL A 33 33.40 18.37 -10.52
C VAL A 33 34.00 16.99 -10.23
N ALA A 34 33.17 15.94 -10.22
CA ALA A 34 33.61 14.57 -10.02
C ALA A 34 34.61 14.13 -11.12
N LEU A 35 34.30 14.40 -12.39
CA LEU A 35 35.15 14.05 -13.55
C LEU A 35 36.54 14.68 -13.48
N VAL A 36 36.64 15.95 -13.08
CA VAL A 36 37.92 16.65 -12.90
C VAL A 36 38.73 16.01 -11.76
N ALA A 37 38.07 15.58 -10.70
CA ALA A 37 38.72 15.01 -9.51
C ALA A 37 39.24 13.58 -9.69
N LEU A 38 38.73 12.80 -10.66
CA LEU A 38 39.04 11.35 -10.81
C LEU A 38 40.54 11.03 -10.83
N ALA A 39 41.35 11.82 -11.55
CA ALA A 39 42.78 11.55 -11.69
C ALA A 39 43.55 11.78 -10.39
N ASP A 40 43.15 12.78 -9.62
CA ASP A 40 43.77 13.12 -8.33
C ASP A 40 43.33 12.14 -7.26
N LEU A 41 42.04 11.80 -7.25
CA LEU A 41 41.48 10.81 -6.34
C LEU A 41 42.10 9.42 -6.53
N ARG A 42 42.28 8.97 -7.78
CA ARG A 42 42.98 7.70 -8.07
C ARG A 42 44.41 7.69 -7.50
N ARG A 43 45.13 8.80 -7.60
CA ARG A 43 46.49 8.94 -7.04
C ARG A 43 46.47 8.96 -5.50
N ALA A 44 45.50 9.65 -4.91
CA ALA A 44 45.32 9.71 -3.46
C ALA A 44 44.99 8.33 -2.87
N MET A 45 44.09 7.58 -3.51
CA MET A 45 43.71 6.22 -3.11
C MET A 45 44.89 5.24 -3.19
N LEU A 46 45.70 5.34 -4.25
CA LEU A 46 46.95 4.57 -4.36
C LEU A 46 47.94 4.94 -3.24
N ALA A 47 48.09 6.23 -2.94
CA ALA A 47 48.98 6.70 -1.86
C ALA A 47 48.50 6.27 -0.46
N ALA A 48 47.19 6.13 -0.28
CA ALA A 48 46.56 5.62 0.93
C ALA A 48 46.63 4.08 1.07
N GLY A 49 47.18 3.37 0.07
CA GLY A 49 47.31 1.91 0.10
C GLY A 49 46.02 1.14 -0.22
N ASN A 50 44.99 1.82 -0.73
CA ASN A 50 43.71 1.22 -1.13
C ASN A 50 43.41 1.53 -2.62
N PRO A 51 44.16 0.96 -3.57
CA PRO A 51 43.94 1.22 -4.99
C PRO A 51 42.71 0.51 -5.54
N LEU A 52 41.77 1.25 -6.14
CA LEU A 52 40.68 0.67 -6.92
C LEU A 52 41.12 0.28 -8.33
N SER A 53 40.40 -0.67 -8.93
CA SER A 53 40.73 -1.26 -10.24
C SER A 53 40.63 -0.27 -11.39
N ALA A 54 41.31 -0.57 -12.50
CA ALA A 54 41.18 0.23 -13.73
C ALA A 54 39.74 0.21 -14.26
N ALA A 55 39.07 -0.96 -14.20
CA ALA A 55 37.68 -1.12 -14.62
C ALA A 55 36.74 -0.18 -13.86
N PHE A 56 36.92 -0.04 -12.54
CA PHE A 56 36.15 0.92 -11.74
C PHE A 56 36.34 2.37 -12.21
N TRP A 57 37.60 2.81 -12.41
CA TRP A 57 37.85 4.20 -12.83
C TRP A 57 37.35 4.50 -14.24
N GLU A 58 37.37 3.51 -15.14
CA GLU A 58 36.82 3.61 -16.49
C GLU A 58 35.29 3.66 -16.48
N SER A 59 34.64 2.81 -15.66
CA SER A 59 33.18 2.84 -15.51
C SER A 59 32.72 4.16 -14.86
N ALA A 60 33.39 4.62 -13.81
CA ALA A 60 33.11 5.90 -13.18
C ALA A 60 33.20 7.08 -14.16
N ARG A 61 34.26 7.13 -14.97
CA ARG A 61 34.41 8.17 -16.02
C ARG A 61 33.28 8.10 -17.04
N THR A 62 32.92 6.89 -17.47
CA THR A 62 31.89 6.67 -18.49
C THR A 62 30.53 7.12 -17.99
N THR A 63 30.11 6.65 -16.80
CA THR A 63 28.82 7.00 -16.19
C THR A 63 28.72 8.49 -15.89
N LEU A 64 29.72 9.08 -15.22
CA LEU A 64 29.72 10.51 -14.91
C LEU A 64 29.76 11.38 -16.19
N GLY A 65 30.45 10.92 -17.23
CA GLY A 65 30.46 11.59 -18.54
C GLY A 65 29.08 11.58 -19.20
N ALA A 66 28.36 10.45 -19.12
CA ALA A 66 27.00 10.33 -19.65
C ALA A 66 25.99 11.17 -18.86
N ILE A 67 26.15 11.29 -17.54
CA ILE A 67 25.36 12.20 -16.70
C ILE A 67 25.60 13.65 -17.13
N GLU A 68 26.87 14.05 -17.25
CA GLU A 68 27.24 15.42 -17.65
C GLU A 68 26.69 15.79 -19.05
N SER A 69 26.66 14.84 -19.98
CA SER A 69 26.08 15.05 -21.31
C SER A 69 24.54 14.93 -21.36
N GLY A 70 23.88 14.60 -20.25
CA GLY A 70 22.43 14.41 -20.18
C GLY A 70 21.94 13.16 -20.93
N SER A 71 22.80 12.18 -21.18
CA SER A 71 22.47 10.95 -21.90
C SER A 71 22.31 9.73 -21.00
N ALA A 72 22.62 9.84 -19.70
CA ALA A 72 22.43 8.76 -18.72
C ALA A 72 20.97 8.67 -18.28
N THR A 73 20.47 7.44 -18.16
CA THR A 73 19.19 7.14 -17.50
C THR A 73 19.42 6.82 -16.02
N ILE A 74 18.35 6.89 -15.20
CA ILE A 74 18.39 6.42 -13.79
C ILE A 74 18.87 4.97 -13.72
N GLY A 75 18.39 4.12 -14.63
CA GLY A 75 18.82 2.72 -14.72
C GLY A 75 20.30 2.54 -15.03
N ASP A 76 20.94 3.46 -15.77
CA ASP A 76 22.39 3.40 -16.01
C ASP A 76 23.20 3.68 -14.75
N VAL A 77 22.76 4.67 -13.96
CA VAL A 77 23.39 5.02 -12.67
C VAL A 77 23.21 3.88 -11.68
N GLN A 78 22.00 3.33 -11.59
CA GLN A 78 21.68 2.21 -10.71
C GLN A 78 22.51 0.96 -11.06
N ARG A 79 22.57 0.58 -12.33
CA ARG A 79 23.43 -0.54 -12.79
C ARG A 79 24.90 -0.32 -12.47
N TRP A 80 25.38 0.93 -12.55
CA TRP A 80 26.77 1.24 -12.19
C TRP A 80 27.02 1.09 -10.67
N LEU A 81 26.09 1.51 -9.83
CA LEU A 81 26.17 1.30 -8.38
C LEU A 81 26.14 -0.19 -8.03
N GLU A 82 25.24 -0.97 -8.61
CA GLU A 82 25.17 -2.43 -8.44
C GLU A 82 26.48 -3.12 -8.87
N ALA A 83 27.11 -2.62 -9.95
CA ALA A 83 28.39 -3.13 -10.42
C ALA A 83 29.57 -2.88 -9.48
N THR A 84 29.38 -2.11 -8.39
CA THR A 84 30.38 -2.02 -7.31
C THR A 84 30.50 -3.34 -6.53
N GLY A 85 29.52 -4.25 -6.67
CA GLY A 85 29.48 -5.57 -6.04
C GLY A 85 29.03 -5.55 -4.57
N THR A 86 28.62 -4.38 -4.07
CA THR A 86 28.20 -4.17 -2.67
C THR A 86 26.94 -3.32 -2.54
N GLU A 87 26.39 -2.81 -3.65
CA GLU A 87 25.10 -2.13 -3.67
C GLU A 87 23.99 -3.17 -3.93
N PRO A 88 23.03 -3.34 -3.01
CA PRO A 88 21.90 -4.23 -3.21
C PRO A 88 21.10 -3.89 -4.47
N LEU A 89 20.52 -4.93 -5.07
CA LEU A 89 19.57 -4.78 -6.18
C LEU A 89 18.26 -4.19 -5.64
N LEU A 90 17.77 -3.11 -6.27
CA LEU A 90 16.50 -2.50 -5.85
C LEU A 90 15.28 -3.38 -6.14
N LEU A 91 15.33 -4.14 -7.24
CA LEU A 91 14.30 -5.09 -7.65
C LEU A 91 14.95 -6.43 -7.98
N THR A 92 14.55 -7.48 -7.28
CA THR A 92 15.01 -8.86 -7.49
C THR A 92 14.12 -9.62 -8.48
N ARG A 93 14.50 -10.82 -8.92
CA ARG A 93 13.65 -11.60 -9.85
C ARG A 93 12.42 -12.16 -9.17
N SER A 94 12.44 -12.31 -7.85
CA SER A 94 11.28 -12.67 -7.03
C SER A 94 10.39 -11.46 -6.71
N PHE A 95 10.55 -10.33 -7.39
CA PHE A 95 9.78 -9.10 -7.22
C PHE A 95 9.87 -8.46 -5.83
N PHE A 96 10.86 -8.83 -5.03
CA PHE A 96 11.15 -8.08 -3.80
C PHE A 96 11.73 -6.71 -4.18
N VAL A 97 11.18 -5.66 -3.57
CA VAL A 97 11.55 -4.26 -3.78
C VAL A 97 11.99 -3.66 -2.45
N TRP A 98 13.18 -3.08 -2.41
CA TRP A 98 13.60 -2.29 -1.25
C TRP A 98 12.87 -0.95 -1.21
N PRO A 99 12.43 -0.47 -0.03
CA PRO A 99 11.99 0.91 0.13
C PRO A 99 13.10 1.90 -0.27
N GLU A 100 12.69 3.10 -0.67
CA GLU A 100 13.61 4.20 -0.95
C GLU A 100 14.46 4.54 0.28
N GLU A 101 15.65 5.11 0.09
CA GLU A 101 16.62 5.25 1.20
C GLU A 101 16.11 6.13 2.35
N ASP A 102 15.26 7.11 2.07
CA ASP A 102 14.60 8.00 3.02
C ASP A 102 13.26 7.47 3.56
N GLU A 103 12.71 6.42 2.94
CA GLU A 103 11.47 5.76 3.35
C GLU A 103 11.71 4.45 4.11
N ARG A 104 12.95 3.99 4.24
CA ARG A 104 13.25 2.75 4.98
C ARG A 104 12.93 2.90 6.47
N GLY A 105 12.00 2.06 6.93
CA GLY A 105 11.82 1.75 8.33
C GLY A 105 13.07 1.15 9.00
N PRO A 106 13.06 1.03 10.34
CA PRO A 106 14.19 0.52 11.11
C PRO A 106 14.63 -0.90 10.70
N VAL A 107 13.72 -1.80 10.35
CA VAL A 107 14.03 -3.18 9.93
C VAL A 107 14.61 -3.20 8.52
N ALA A 108 13.98 -2.49 7.57
CA ALA A 108 14.48 -2.34 6.21
C ALA A 108 15.89 -1.73 6.20
N GLY A 109 16.13 -0.68 7.01
CA GLY A 109 17.45 -0.07 7.18
C GLY A 109 18.47 -1.04 7.76
N GLU A 110 18.10 -1.81 8.79
CA GLU A 110 18.95 -2.84 9.39
C GLU A 110 19.33 -3.93 8.37
N MET A 111 18.33 -4.50 7.69
CA MET A 111 18.52 -5.60 6.73
C MET A 111 19.32 -5.15 5.52
N PHE A 112 19.05 -3.96 4.99
CA PHE A 112 19.84 -3.39 3.90
C PHE A 112 21.32 -3.23 4.32
N GLY A 113 21.58 -2.70 5.52
CA GLY A 113 22.93 -2.57 6.06
C GLY A 113 23.64 -3.92 6.25
N ARG A 114 22.92 -4.94 6.73
CA ARG A 114 23.43 -6.31 6.86
C ARG A 114 23.76 -6.93 5.51
N LEU A 115 22.94 -6.71 4.49
CA LEU A 115 23.21 -7.19 3.14
C LEU A 115 24.45 -6.51 2.55
N VAL A 116 24.59 -5.19 2.67
CA VAL A 116 25.80 -4.47 2.23
C VAL A 116 27.05 -5.05 2.90
N ALA A 117 27.02 -5.27 4.23
CA ALA A 117 28.15 -5.85 4.95
C ALA A 117 28.47 -7.28 4.47
N HIS A 118 27.44 -8.10 4.24
CA HIS A 118 27.61 -9.45 3.69
C HIS A 118 28.25 -9.44 2.29
N LEU A 119 27.81 -8.54 1.41
CA LEU A 119 28.39 -8.38 0.08
C LEU A 119 29.84 -7.87 0.15
N GLU A 120 30.17 -6.97 1.09
CA GLU A 120 31.54 -6.53 1.35
C GLU A 120 32.46 -7.70 1.76
N GLU A 121 31.97 -8.61 2.61
CA GLU A 121 32.70 -9.83 3.00
C GLU A 121 32.94 -10.76 1.80
N LEU A 122 31.94 -10.94 0.93
CA LEU A 122 32.04 -11.78 -0.26
C LEU A 122 32.97 -11.19 -1.33
N VAL A 123 32.98 -9.87 -1.51
CA VAL A 123 33.96 -9.18 -2.35
C VAL A 123 35.37 -9.36 -1.78
N ALA A 124 35.55 -9.25 -0.46
CA ALA A 124 36.85 -9.46 0.18
C ALA A 124 37.32 -10.93 0.08
N ALA A 125 36.39 -11.88 0.10
CA ALA A 125 36.66 -13.30 -0.12
C ALA A 125 36.94 -13.66 -1.60
N GLY A 126 36.62 -12.75 -2.53
CA GLY A 126 36.76 -12.95 -3.97
C GLY A 126 35.65 -13.81 -4.58
N GLU A 127 34.52 -13.97 -3.89
CA GLU A 127 33.33 -14.68 -4.39
C GLU A 127 32.53 -13.81 -5.36
N ILE A 128 32.57 -12.49 -5.16
CA ILE A 128 32.05 -11.49 -6.09
C ILE A 128 33.23 -10.82 -6.81
N ASP A 129 33.22 -10.79 -8.15
CA ASP A 129 34.15 -10.02 -8.96
C ASP A 129 33.47 -8.74 -9.49
N PRO A 130 33.66 -7.57 -8.84
CA PRO A 130 33.01 -6.36 -9.30
C PRO A 130 33.67 -5.77 -10.55
N ASP A 131 34.85 -6.23 -10.96
CA ASP A 131 35.39 -5.86 -12.28
C ASP A 131 34.66 -6.61 -13.41
N ALA A 132 34.22 -7.86 -13.17
CA ALA A 132 33.35 -8.57 -14.11
C ALA A 132 31.98 -7.92 -14.21
N LEU A 133 31.38 -7.53 -13.07
CA LEU A 133 30.13 -6.76 -13.05
C LEU A 133 30.28 -5.43 -13.81
N ALA A 134 31.35 -4.67 -13.57
CA ALA A 134 31.59 -3.40 -14.27
C ALA A 134 31.79 -3.55 -15.78
N ARG A 135 32.21 -4.72 -16.27
CA ARG A 135 32.32 -5.03 -17.71
C ARG A 135 31.01 -5.55 -18.32
N GLY A 136 29.95 -5.71 -17.53
CA GLY A 136 28.67 -6.24 -17.99
C GLY A 136 28.72 -7.75 -18.25
N ASP A 137 29.52 -8.50 -17.50
CA ASP A 137 29.52 -9.97 -17.59
C ASP A 137 28.18 -10.54 -17.09
N GLU A 138 27.44 -11.19 -17.99
CA GLU A 138 26.11 -11.73 -17.70
C GLU A 138 26.14 -12.85 -16.64
N ALA A 139 27.20 -13.66 -16.60
CA ALA A 139 27.31 -14.74 -15.63
C ALA A 139 27.62 -14.20 -14.23
N ALA A 140 28.51 -13.21 -14.13
CA ALA A 140 28.76 -12.51 -12.87
C ALA A 140 27.51 -11.79 -12.37
N ARG A 141 26.76 -11.14 -13.28
CA ARG A 141 25.50 -10.48 -12.94
C ARG A 141 24.47 -11.47 -12.41
N LYS A 142 24.30 -12.60 -13.09
CA LYS A 142 23.39 -13.65 -12.65
C LYS A 142 23.78 -14.19 -11.27
N ALA A 143 25.06 -14.48 -11.03
CA ALA A 143 25.52 -14.95 -9.73
C ALA A 143 25.27 -13.91 -8.62
N TYR A 144 25.43 -12.62 -8.91
CA TYR A 144 25.15 -11.55 -7.97
C TYR A 144 23.65 -11.40 -7.63
N GLU A 145 22.77 -11.63 -8.61
CA GLU A 145 21.32 -11.69 -8.42
C GLU A 145 20.93 -12.90 -7.57
N ASP A 146 21.38 -14.10 -7.98
CA ASP A 146 21.06 -15.36 -7.31
C ASP A 146 21.50 -15.34 -5.83
N LEU A 147 22.68 -14.75 -5.54
CA LEU A 147 23.19 -14.63 -4.17
C LEU A 147 22.31 -13.77 -3.27
N GLN A 148 21.80 -12.65 -3.78
CA GLN A 148 20.94 -11.77 -3.00
C GLN A 148 19.56 -12.37 -2.79
N GLU A 149 19.04 -13.11 -3.77
CA GLU A 149 17.79 -13.87 -3.62
C GLU A 149 17.92 -14.95 -2.55
N GLU A 150 19.02 -15.69 -2.54
CA GLU A 150 19.32 -16.67 -1.49
C GLU A 150 19.44 -16.00 -0.11
N TRP A 151 20.06 -14.83 -0.03
CA TRP A 151 20.19 -14.09 1.22
C TRP A 151 18.84 -13.56 1.73
N LEU A 152 17.99 -13.02 0.85
CA LEU A 152 16.67 -12.49 1.21
C LEU A 152 15.69 -13.58 1.63
N SER A 153 15.78 -14.78 1.03
CA SER A 153 14.90 -15.91 1.32
C SER A 153 15.42 -16.85 2.40
N GLY A 154 16.72 -16.76 2.73
CA GLY A 154 17.38 -17.60 3.71
C GLY A 154 17.25 -17.06 5.14
N PRO A 155 17.09 -17.93 6.16
CA PRO A 155 17.09 -17.49 7.54
C PRO A 155 18.51 -17.04 7.96
N LEU A 156 18.59 -15.85 8.55
CA LEU A 156 19.79 -15.33 9.19
C LEU A 156 20.08 -16.08 10.51
N PRO A 157 21.28 -15.91 11.10
CA PRO A 157 21.63 -16.56 12.38
C PRO A 157 20.69 -16.23 13.56
N ASP A 158 19.94 -15.13 13.49
CA ASP A 158 18.94 -14.74 14.47
C ASP A 158 17.54 -15.30 14.17
N GLY A 159 17.40 -16.10 13.10
CA GLY A 159 16.17 -16.78 12.69
C GLY A 159 15.26 -15.98 11.76
N ARG A 160 15.52 -14.68 11.56
CA ARG A 160 14.73 -13.83 10.66
C ARG A 160 15.04 -14.17 9.20
N VAL A 161 14.01 -14.15 8.36
CA VAL A 161 14.16 -14.19 6.90
C VAL A 161 14.04 -12.75 6.40
N PRO A 162 15.11 -12.15 5.84
CA PRO A 162 15.14 -10.71 5.55
C PRO A 162 14.00 -10.22 4.65
N GLY A 163 13.68 -10.97 3.59
CA GLY A 163 12.60 -10.60 2.69
C GLY A 163 11.25 -10.53 3.40
N LEU A 164 10.96 -11.49 4.28
CA LEU A 164 9.71 -11.53 5.04
C LEU A 164 9.63 -10.37 6.03
N VAL A 165 10.65 -10.18 6.87
CA VAL A 165 10.58 -9.16 7.94
C VAL A 165 10.58 -7.73 7.40
N VAL A 166 11.11 -7.50 6.20
CA VAL A 166 11.01 -6.20 5.53
C VAL A 166 9.61 -6.01 4.94
N SER A 167 9.05 -7.04 4.30
CA SER A 167 7.66 -6.98 3.83
C SER A 167 6.68 -6.80 4.98
N ASP A 168 6.87 -7.50 6.10
CA ASP A 168 6.04 -7.35 7.31
C ASP A 168 6.07 -5.90 7.83
N GLU A 169 7.25 -5.25 7.88
CA GLU A 169 7.35 -3.83 8.28
C GLU A 169 6.61 -2.91 7.30
N GLN A 170 6.73 -3.15 5.98
CA GLN A 170 6.02 -2.35 4.98
C GLN A 170 4.50 -2.54 5.07
N ASP A 171 4.04 -3.77 5.33
CA ASP A 171 2.63 -4.06 5.53
C ASP A 171 2.12 -3.39 6.81
N GLU A 172 2.88 -3.43 7.92
CA GLU A 172 2.56 -2.72 9.16
C GLU A 172 2.45 -1.20 8.94
N GLU A 173 3.37 -0.60 8.19
CA GLU A 173 3.32 0.83 7.83
C GLU A 173 2.08 1.17 6.99
N LEU A 174 1.73 0.31 6.02
CA LEU A 174 0.53 0.46 5.21
C LEU A 174 -0.75 0.37 6.06
N PHE A 175 -0.84 -0.62 6.96
CA PHE A 175 -1.97 -0.75 7.87
C PHE A 175 -2.09 0.45 8.81
N ALA A 176 -0.97 0.94 9.33
CA ALA A 176 -0.96 2.14 10.19
C ALA A 176 -1.46 3.38 9.43
N ALA A 177 -1.09 3.55 8.16
CA ALA A 177 -1.59 4.64 7.34
C ALA A 177 -3.12 4.53 7.10
N TRP A 178 -3.64 3.31 6.88
CA TRP A 178 -5.08 3.08 6.80
C TRP A 178 -5.80 3.35 8.12
N ASP A 179 -5.24 2.96 9.26
CA ASP A 179 -5.80 3.26 10.58
C ASP A 179 -5.83 4.77 10.86
N GLU A 180 -4.81 5.52 10.42
CA GLU A 180 -4.79 6.98 10.51
C GLU A 180 -5.86 7.63 9.63
N GLU A 181 -6.08 7.12 8.40
CA GLU A 181 -7.14 7.58 7.51
C GLU A 181 -8.53 7.31 8.14
N GLU A 182 -8.75 6.12 8.68
CA GLU A 182 -9.98 5.74 9.36
C GLU A 182 -10.26 6.65 10.57
N ALA A 183 -9.24 6.87 11.41
CA ALA A 183 -9.35 7.72 12.59
C ALA A 183 -9.66 9.18 12.22
N PHE A 184 -9.01 9.69 11.16
CA PHE A 184 -9.29 11.02 10.63
C PHE A 184 -10.73 11.12 10.11
N ALA A 185 -11.17 10.17 9.29
CA ALA A 185 -12.51 10.14 8.74
C ALA A 185 -13.58 10.06 9.84
N LEU A 186 -13.32 9.30 10.90
CA LEU A 186 -14.20 9.19 12.06
C LEU A 186 -14.29 10.50 12.87
N ASP A 187 -13.17 11.17 13.14
CA ASP A 187 -13.18 12.46 13.83
C ASP A 187 -13.94 13.51 13.01
N GLU A 188 -13.72 13.52 11.71
CA GLU A 188 -14.38 14.45 10.79
C GLU A 188 -15.88 14.17 10.66
N LEU A 189 -16.28 12.90 10.58
CA LEU A 189 -17.70 12.50 10.64
C LEU A 189 -18.36 13.03 11.92
N ARG A 190 -17.73 12.79 13.09
CA ARG A 190 -18.24 13.25 14.39
C ARG A 190 -18.35 14.78 14.44
N ARG A 191 -17.36 15.50 13.90
CA ARG A 191 -17.36 16.95 13.78
C ARG A 191 -18.56 17.44 12.97
N ILE A 192 -18.79 16.86 11.78
CA ILE A 192 -19.91 17.23 10.90
C ILE A 192 -21.25 16.94 11.57
N LEU A 193 -21.40 15.76 12.19
CA LEU A 193 -22.66 15.37 12.85
C LEU A 193 -22.98 16.26 14.06
N ALA A 194 -21.97 16.75 14.78
CA ALA A 194 -22.17 17.67 15.90
C ALA A 194 -22.78 19.02 15.49
N GLU A 195 -22.66 19.41 14.22
CA GLU A 195 -23.25 20.63 13.67
C GLU A 195 -24.70 20.43 13.17
N LEU A 196 -25.14 19.18 13.04
CA LEU A 196 -26.45 18.81 12.51
C LEU A 196 -27.46 18.51 13.62
N PRO A 197 -28.76 18.73 13.37
CA PRO A 197 -29.79 18.30 14.30
C PRO A 197 -29.83 16.77 14.38
N ASP A 198 -29.92 16.21 15.60
CA ASP A 198 -30.02 14.78 15.79
C ASP A 198 -31.31 14.23 15.12
N PRO A 199 -31.19 13.29 14.16
CA PRO A 199 -32.36 12.74 13.48
C PRO A 199 -33.22 11.90 14.42
N VAL A 200 -34.54 12.04 14.28
CA VAL A 200 -35.49 11.23 15.04
C VAL A 200 -35.41 9.78 14.60
N ARG A 201 -35.25 8.88 15.58
CA ARG A 201 -35.24 7.43 15.33
C ARG A 201 -36.57 6.96 14.71
N PRO A 202 -36.56 6.34 13.51
CA PRO A 202 -37.78 5.90 12.83
C PRO A 202 -38.14 4.46 13.25
N GLU A 203 -38.83 4.32 14.39
CA GLU A 203 -39.11 3.00 15.00
C GLU A 203 -39.92 2.05 14.09
N ALA A 204 -40.90 2.58 13.35
CA ALA A 204 -41.78 1.75 12.52
C ALA A 204 -41.03 1.21 11.30
N GLU A 205 -40.25 2.08 10.67
CA GLU A 205 -39.41 1.79 9.51
C GLU A 205 -38.29 0.82 9.89
N LEU A 206 -37.61 1.04 11.02
CA LEU A 206 -36.59 0.12 11.55
C LEU A 206 -37.17 -1.27 11.77
N ARG A 207 -38.30 -1.38 12.48
CA ARG A 207 -38.96 -2.68 12.73
C ARG A 207 -39.34 -3.39 11.43
N ALA A 208 -39.89 -2.64 10.47
CA ALA A 208 -40.27 -3.19 9.18
C ALA A 208 -39.06 -3.63 8.35
N ALA A 209 -37.96 -2.88 8.39
CA ALA A 209 -36.71 -3.24 7.74
C ALA A 209 -36.08 -4.49 8.36
N CYS A 210 -36.01 -4.58 9.69
CA CYS A 210 -35.44 -5.73 10.39
C CYS A 210 -36.27 -7.01 10.20
N ALA A 211 -37.59 -6.91 10.05
CA ALA A 211 -38.41 -8.06 9.68
C ALA A 211 -38.01 -8.63 8.31
N ARG A 212 -37.85 -7.76 7.30
CA ARG A 212 -37.39 -8.17 5.96
C ARG A 212 -35.95 -8.67 5.97
N LEU A 213 -35.07 -7.97 6.68
CA LEU A 213 -33.66 -8.29 6.75
C LEU A 213 -33.42 -9.69 7.32
N ARG A 214 -34.18 -10.09 8.35
CA ARG A 214 -34.10 -11.46 8.89
C ARG A 214 -34.48 -12.52 7.87
N GLU A 215 -35.48 -12.27 7.03
CA GLU A 215 -35.84 -13.18 5.94
C GLU A 215 -34.68 -13.26 4.92
N VAL A 216 -34.15 -12.11 4.50
CA VAL A 216 -33.04 -12.01 3.53
C VAL A 216 -31.79 -12.74 4.03
N LEU A 217 -31.37 -12.51 5.28
CA LEU A 217 -30.17 -13.14 5.86
C LEU A 217 -30.31 -14.65 6.10
N THR A 218 -31.52 -15.21 6.02
CA THR A 218 -31.74 -16.66 6.10
C THR A 218 -31.90 -17.31 4.74
N GLY A 219 -32.09 -16.51 3.68
CA GLY A 219 -32.17 -17.00 2.31
C GLY A 219 -30.76 -17.28 1.75
N PRO A 220 -30.60 -18.30 0.90
CA PRO A 220 -29.35 -18.53 0.21
C PRO A 220 -29.14 -17.49 -0.90
N GLY A 221 -27.89 -17.09 -1.09
CA GLY A 221 -27.44 -16.28 -2.23
C GLY A 221 -27.56 -14.77 -2.02
N TYR A 222 -27.25 -14.03 -3.08
CA TYR A 222 -27.25 -12.57 -3.10
C TYR A 222 -28.65 -11.96 -2.84
N PRO A 223 -28.78 -10.88 -2.04
CA PRO A 223 -27.72 -10.20 -1.29
C PRO A 223 -27.49 -10.77 0.13
N GLY A 224 -28.21 -11.81 0.54
CA GLY A 224 -28.18 -12.34 1.90
C GLY A 224 -26.80 -12.79 2.35
N ASN A 225 -26.09 -13.54 1.50
CA ASN A 225 -24.72 -14.00 1.76
C ASN A 225 -23.75 -12.84 2.01
N VAL A 226 -23.73 -11.84 1.11
CA VAL A 226 -22.88 -10.65 1.22
C VAL A 226 -23.17 -9.88 2.52
N LEU A 227 -24.45 -9.64 2.82
CA LEU A 227 -24.84 -8.92 4.04
C LEU A 227 -24.46 -9.67 5.32
N ARG A 228 -24.48 -11.00 5.31
CA ARG A 228 -24.00 -11.82 6.43
C ARG A 228 -22.49 -11.73 6.60
N ALA A 229 -21.75 -11.85 5.51
CA ALA A 229 -20.29 -11.78 5.51
C ALA A 229 -19.81 -10.40 6.00
N CYS A 230 -20.38 -9.33 5.45
CA CYS A 230 -20.17 -7.95 5.89
C CYS A 230 -20.37 -7.78 7.41
N ALA A 231 -21.42 -8.39 7.96
CA ALA A 231 -21.77 -8.28 9.38
C ALA A 231 -21.04 -9.27 10.31
N GLY A 232 -20.16 -10.13 9.78
CA GLY A 232 -19.52 -11.20 10.56
C GLY A 232 -20.48 -12.27 11.07
N TYR A 233 -21.67 -12.39 10.48
CA TYR A 233 -22.65 -13.42 10.81
C TYR A 233 -22.39 -14.67 9.96
N GLY A 234 -21.35 -15.44 10.30
CA GLY A 234 -21.22 -16.84 9.84
C GLY A 234 -22.46 -17.68 10.24
N ASP A 235 -22.42 -19.00 10.32
CA ASP A 235 -23.64 -19.81 10.59
C ASP A 235 -24.33 -19.60 11.97
N GLY A 236 -23.86 -18.64 12.78
CA GLY A 236 -24.41 -18.28 14.07
C GLY A 236 -25.81 -17.63 14.04
N PRO A 237 -26.43 -17.49 15.23
CA PRO A 237 -27.75 -16.86 15.37
C PRO A 237 -27.69 -15.34 15.19
N LEU A 238 -28.72 -14.78 14.54
CA LEU A 238 -28.87 -13.34 14.36
C LEU A 238 -29.25 -12.63 15.67
N PRO A 239 -28.84 -11.36 15.87
CA PRO A 239 -29.27 -10.56 17.01
C PRO A 239 -30.80 -10.42 17.14
N ALA A 240 -31.30 -10.53 18.38
CA ALA A 240 -32.72 -10.37 18.67
C ALA A 240 -33.17 -8.90 18.61
N GLY A 241 -32.27 -7.94 18.90
CA GLY A 241 -32.56 -6.51 18.86
C GLY A 241 -32.55 -5.97 17.43
N ASP A 242 -33.61 -5.26 17.03
CA ASP A 242 -33.73 -4.70 15.67
C ASP A 242 -32.64 -3.67 15.35
N GLU A 243 -32.32 -2.80 16.30
CA GLU A 243 -31.28 -1.78 16.13
C GLU A 243 -29.89 -2.40 15.99
N GLU A 244 -29.57 -3.36 16.86
CA GLU A 244 -28.29 -4.06 16.80
C GLU A 244 -28.12 -4.82 15.48
N LEU A 245 -29.16 -5.55 15.06
CA LEU A 245 -29.17 -6.25 13.79
C LEU A 245 -28.94 -5.29 12.62
N TRP A 246 -29.69 -4.19 12.57
CA TRP A 246 -29.63 -3.26 11.45
C TRP A 246 -28.29 -2.50 11.40
N LEU A 247 -27.84 -1.97 12.53
CA LEU A 247 -26.60 -1.20 12.61
C LEU A 247 -25.36 -2.07 12.32
N ALA A 248 -25.32 -3.31 12.80
CA ALA A 248 -24.20 -4.21 12.51
C ALA A 248 -24.11 -4.57 11.02
N VAL A 249 -25.25 -4.83 10.36
CA VAL A 249 -25.25 -5.11 8.91
C VAL A 249 -24.91 -3.86 8.11
N ALA A 250 -25.49 -2.70 8.47
CA ALA A 250 -25.20 -1.45 7.79
C ALA A 250 -23.73 -1.02 7.97
N ALA A 251 -23.15 -1.22 9.16
CA ALA A 251 -21.75 -0.93 9.44
C ALA A 251 -20.83 -1.85 8.63
N GLY A 252 -21.17 -3.15 8.56
CA GLY A 252 -20.42 -4.13 7.78
C GLY A 252 -20.36 -3.84 6.27
N ILE A 253 -21.30 -3.07 5.71
CA ILE A 253 -21.20 -2.64 4.29
C ILE A 253 -20.08 -1.61 4.11
N ALA A 254 -19.86 -0.75 5.10
CA ALA A 254 -18.87 0.33 5.03
C ALA A 254 -17.50 -0.05 5.62
N GLY A 255 -17.43 -1.13 6.40
CA GLY A 255 -16.20 -1.78 6.85
C GLY A 255 -16.40 -3.29 6.88
N PRO A 256 -16.29 -3.98 5.72
CA PRO A 256 -16.53 -5.41 5.65
C PRO A 256 -15.53 -6.19 6.50
N VAL A 257 -16.04 -7.00 7.44
CA VAL A 257 -15.21 -7.81 8.36
C VAL A 257 -14.49 -8.98 7.64
N SER A 258 -15.00 -9.36 6.46
CA SER A 258 -14.60 -10.46 5.56
C SER A 258 -14.09 -11.78 6.17
N ASP A 259 -14.90 -12.82 5.99
CA ASP A 259 -14.52 -14.06 5.30
C ASP A 259 -15.80 -14.58 4.61
N LEU A 260 -15.81 -14.66 3.27
CA LEU A 260 -16.83 -15.46 2.58
C LEU A 260 -16.51 -16.94 2.87
N PRO A 261 -17.51 -17.81 3.09
CA PRO A 261 -17.23 -19.23 3.21
C PRO A 261 -16.57 -19.72 1.91
N GLU A 262 -15.31 -20.14 2.00
CA GLU A 262 -14.62 -20.84 0.92
C GLU A 262 -15.38 -22.15 0.67
N ASP A 263 -16.04 -22.28 -0.49
CA ASP A 263 -16.45 -23.60 -0.95
C ASP A 263 -15.15 -24.41 -1.20
N ASP A 264 -15.05 -25.59 -0.58
CA ASP A 264 -13.89 -26.52 -0.55
C ASP A 264 -13.43 -26.97 -1.96
N ASP A 265 -14.13 -26.54 -3.03
CA ASP A 265 -13.86 -26.81 -4.45
C ASP A 265 -13.15 -25.63 -5.19
N THR A 266 -12.87 -24.50 -4.53
CA THR A 266 -12.33 -23.27 -5.16
C THR A 266 -10.83 -23.30 -5.50
N VAL A 267 -10.08 -24.32 -5.07
CA VAL A 267 -8.65 -24.46 -5.43
C VAL A 267 -8.44 -24.71 -6.93
N ASP A 268 -9.47 -25.18 -7.64
CA ASP A 268 -9.45 -25.37 -9.09
C ASP A 268 -9.84 -24.10 -9.89
N GLU A 269 -10.37 -23.04 -9.25
CA GLU A 269 -10.86 -21.83 -9.93
C GLU A 269 -9.78 -20.75 -10.11
N PHE A 270 -8.74 -20.75 -9.27
CA PHE A 270 -7.55 -19.88 -9.44
C PHE A 270 -6.71 -20.21 -10.70
N ALA A 271 -7.03 -21.30 -11.41
CA ALA A 271 -6.35 -21.68 -12.65
C ALA A 271 -6.94 -21.00 -13.90
N ASP A 272 -8.11 -20.35 -13.81
CA ASP A 272 -8.80 -19.75 -14.95
C ASP A 272 -8.98 -18.24 -14.76
N VAL A 273 -7.96 -17.47 -15.15
CA VAL A 273 -7.92 -15.99 -15.09
C VAL A 273 -9.04 -15.34 -15.94
N GLU A 274 -9.78 -16.12 -16.73
CA GLU A 274 -10.91 -15.68 -17.56
C GLU A 274 -12.30 -15.94 -16.93
N SER A 275 -12.40 -16.51 -15.73
CA SER A 275 -13.70 -16.70 -15.04
C SER A 275 -14.25 -15.36 -14.51
N GLU A 276 -15.49 -15.02 -14.86
CA GLU A 276 -16.18 -13.84 -14.32
C GLU A 276 -16.45 -14.07 -12.82
N LEU A 277 -16.04 -13.12 -11.96
CA LEU A 277 -16.33 -13.15 -10.53
C LEU A 277 -17.84 -13.33 -10.29
N SER A 278 -18.19 -14.08 -9.24
CA SER A 278 -19.59 -14.15 -8.82
C SER A 278 -20.10 -12.76 -8.43
N ALA A 279 -21.42 -12.54 -8.48
CA ALA A 279 -22.01 -11.28 -8.05
C ALA A 279 -21.72 -10.96 -6.56
N GLU A 280 -21.45 -11.99 -5.75
CA GLU A 280 -21.12 -11.86 -4.33
C GLU A 280 -19.68 -11.38 -4.14
N ASP A 281 -18.73 -12.01 -4.85
CA ASP A 281 -17.31 -11.62 -4.81
C ASP A 281 -17.09 -10.25 -5.42
N SER A 282 -17.74 -9.96 -6.54
CA SER A 282 -17.69 -8.65 -7.18
C SER A 282 -18.25 -7.54 -6.29
N ALA A 283 -19.33 -7.81 -5.56
CA ALA A 283 -19.88 -6.85 -4.60
C ALA A 283 -18.92 -6.62 -3.43
N LEU A 284 -18.37 -7.68 -2.83
CA LEU A 284 -17.45 -7.55 -1.69
C LEU A 284 -16.15 -6.84 -2.08
N ALA A 285 -15.57 -7.19 -3.24
CA ALA A 285 -14.39 -6.51 -3.77
C ALA A 285 -14.65 -5.02 -4.00
N SER A 286 -15.83 -4.66 -4.51
CA SER A 286 -16.23 -3.26 -4.68
C SER A 286 -16.37 -2.54 -3.34
N LEU A 287 -16.92 -3.17 -2.30
CA LEU A 287 -17.05 -2.57 -0.97
C LEU A 287 -15.68 -2.31 -0.32
N CYS A 288 -14.75 -3.27 -0.43
CA CYS A 288 -13.39 -3.13 0.11
C CYS A 288 -12.54 -2.09 -0.65
N ALA A 289 -12.92 -1.75 -1.89
CA ALA A 289 -12.22 -0.77 -2.71
C ALA A 289 -12.69 0.68 -2.47
N ILE A 290 -13.76 0.92 -1.70
CA ILE A 290 -14.23 2.28 -1.39
C ILE A 290 -13.40 2.85 -0.25
N HIS A 291 -12.77 4.01 -0.48
CA HIS A 291 -11.97 4.70 0.52
C HIS A 291 -12.80 5.31 1.66
N HIS A 292 -12.19 5.49 2.83
CA HIS A 292 -12.86 6.10 3.99
C HIS A 292 -13.30 7.53 3.70
N ALA A 293 -12.51 8.28 2.91
CA ALA A 293 -12.86 9.62 2.43
C ALA A 293 -14.16 9.64 1.60
N ASP A 294 -14.35 8.68 0.70
CA ASP A 294 -15.55 8.58 -0.15
C ASP A 294 -16.79 8.25 0.68
N TRP A 295 -16.65 7.30 1.62
CA TRP A 295 -17.69 6.98 2.58
C TRP A 295 -18.09 8.20 3.43
N LEU A 296 -17.10 8.92 3.95
CA LEU A 296 -17.29 10.15 4.72
C LEU A 296 -18.08 11.18 3.90
N ALA A 297 -17.61 11.52 2.70
CA ALA A 297 -18.23 12.53 1.86
C ALA A 297 -19.66 12.15 1.45
N ALA A 298 -19.88 10.90 1.04
CA ALA A 298 -21.21 10.41 0.69
C ALA A 298 -22.19 10.50 1.86
N VAL A 299 -21.81 9.97 3.04
CA VAL A 299 -22.68 9.93 4.21
C VAL A 299 -22.88 11.30 4.82
N ALA A 300 -21.84 12.16 4.87
CA ALA A 300 -21.96 13.54 5.32
C ALA A 300 -22.91 14.34 4.43
N ALA A 301 -22.80 14.21 3.10
CA ALA A 301 -23.70 14.87 2.17
C ALA A 301 -25.16 14.43 2.34
N LEU A 302 -25.41 13.13 2.53
CA LEU A 302 -26.75 12.60 2.79
C LEU A 302 -27.29 13.05 4.16
N ALA A 303 -26.45 13.07 5.19
CA ALA A 303 -26.81 13.54 6.53
C ALA A 303 -27.23 15.02 6.53
N ARG A 304 -26.50 15.88 5.81
CA ARG A 304 -26.82 17.32 5.67
C ARG A 304 -28.13 17.56 4.92
N ARG A 305 -28.39 16.79 3.86
CA ARG A 305 -29.55 17.03 2.98
C ARG A 305 -30.84 16.39 3.50
N GLY A 306 -30.76 15.31 4.27
CA GLY A 306 -31.89 14.67 4.91
C GLY A 306 -32.75 13.80 3.97
N PRO A 307 -33.86 13.22 4.49
CA PRO A 307 -34.71 12.30 3.73
C PRO A 307 -35.32 12.94 2.48
N GLY A 308 -35.54 12.13 1.44
CA GLY A 308 -36.14 12.59 0.17
C GLY A 308 -35.13 12.93 -0.93
N VAL A 309 -33.84 12.80 -0.65
CA VAL A 309 -32.74 13.07 -1.59
C VAL A 309 -32.46 11.82 -2.42
N LEU A 310 -32.14 12.00 -3.70
CA LEU A 310 -31.69 10.91 -4.55
C LEU A 310 -30.28 10.46 -4.14
N ALA A 311 -30.13 9.17 -3.87
CA ALA A 311 -28.88 8.49 -3.53
C ALA A 311 -28.63 7.34 -4.52
N SER A 312 -28.70 7.65 -5.82
CA SER A 312 -28.24 6.75 -6.89
C SER A 312 -26.71 6.79 -6.98
N PRO A 313 -26.05 5.78 -7.57
CA PRO A 313 -24.59 5.75 -7.69
C PRO A 313 -24.02 7.00 -8.36
N GLU A 314 -24.63 7.44 -9.47
CA GLU A 314 -24.22 8.65 -10.22
C GLU A 314 -24.34 9.90 -9.35
N ARG A 315 -25.35 9.93 -8.47
CA ARG A 315 -25.56 11.07 -7.58
C ARG A 315 -24.58 11.04 -6.42
N ILE A 316 -24.28 9.87 -5.86
CA ILE A 316 -23.30 9.72 -4.80
C ILE A 316 -21.91 10.13 -5.28
N ALA A 317 -21.48 9.65 -6.45
CA ALA A 317 -20.20 10.04 -7.05
C ALA A 317 -20.07 11.57 -7.19
N ARG A 318 -21.14 12.25 -7.63
CA ARG A 318 -21.15 13.73 -7.66
C ARG A 318 -21.14 14.37 -6.28
N LEU A 319 -21.77 13.77 -5.27
CA LEU A 319 -21.73 14.31 -3.91
C LEU A 319 -20.32 14.24 -3.32
N ILE A 320 -19.57 13.18 -3.66
CA ILE A 320 -18.17 13.01 -3.28
C ILE A 320 -17.31 14.07 -3.99
N ALA A 321 -17.43 14.19 -5.32
CA ALA A 321 -16.71 15.21 -6.09
C ALA A 321 -17.06 16.67 -5.72
N GLU A 322 -18.26 16.92 -5.19
CA GLU A 322 -18.72 18.24 -4.72
C GLU A 322 -18.32 18.52 -3.24
N SER A 323 -17.63 17.59 -2.56
CA SER A 323 -17.39 17.66 -1.12
C SER A 323 -16.23 18.59 -0.76
N ASP A 324 -16.48 19.53 0.15
CA ASP A 324 -15.42 20.35 0.77
C ASP A 324 -14.80 19.67 2.01
N ASP A 325 -15.28 18.48 2.40
CA ASP A 325 -14.84 17.76 3.62
C ASP A 325 -13.61 16.87 3.39
N ILE A 326 -13.27 16.62 2.14
CA ILE A 326 -12.17 15.74 1.73
C ILE A 326 -11.33 16.44 0.67
N ASP A 327 -10.02 16.22 0.69
CA ASP A 327 -9.09 16.78 -0.30
C ASP A 327 -8.88 15.73 -1.41
N VAL A 328 -9.93 15.45 -2.18
CA VAL A 328 -9.90 14.49 -3.29
C VAL A 328 -10.17 15.23 -4.59
N ASP A 329 -9.13 15.36 -5.42
CA ASP A 329 -9.23 15.93 -6.76
C ASP A 329 -9.84 14.90 -7.73
N MET A 330 -11.17 14.95 -7.89
CA MET A 330 -11.89 14.16 -8.92
C MET A 330 -12.00 14.95 -10.24
N ASP A 331 -10.87 15.46 -10.72
CA ASP A 331 -10.83 16.33 -11.90
C ASP A 331 -10.99 15.55 -13.21
N GLU A 332 -10.71 14.25 -13.21
CA GLU A 332 -10.82 13.39 -14.38
C GLU A 332 -12.18 12.66 -14.44
N PRO A 333 -12.82 12.58 -15.62
CA PRO A 333 -14.09 11.89 -15.76
C PRO A 333 -14.01 10.39 -15.42
N GLU A 334 -12.82 9.79 -15.56
CA GLU A 334 -12.56 8.39 -15.23
C GLU A 334 -12.70 8.12 -13.72
N ASP A 335 -12.32 9.08 -12.86
CA ASP A 335 -12.43 8.95 -11.39
C ASP A 335 -13.91 8.93 -10.94
N LEU A 336 -14.74 9.77 -11.59
CA LEU A 336 -16.17 9.82 -11.33
C LEU A 336 -16.87 8.53 -11.76
N GLU A 337 -16.51 8.00 -12.93
CA GLU A 337 -17.02 6.71 -13.44
C GLU A 337 -16.60 5.54 -12.53
N ALA A 338 -15.36 5.54 -12.02
CA ALA A 338 -14.88 4.55 -11.07
C ALA A 338 -15.68 4.58 -9.75
N THR A 339 -15.86 5.77 -9.17
CA THR A 339 -16.64 5.95 -7.94
C THR A 339 -18.10 5.54 -8.13
N GLU A 340 -18.70 5.89 -9.27
CA GLU A 340 -20.05 5.45 -9.63
C GLU A 340 -20.16 3.93 -9.69
N ALA A 341 -19.17 3.24 -10.28
CA ALA A 341 -19.14 1.79 -10.36
C ALA A 341 -19.08 1.14 -8.97
N LEU A 342 -18.23 1.65 -8.08
CA LEU A 342 -18.09 1.14 -6.70
C LEU A 342 -19.41 1.29 -5.91
N PHE A 343 -20.03 2.47 -5.94
CA PHE A 343 -21.33 2.69 -5.28
C PHE A 343 -22.50 1.97 -5.98
N GLY A 344 -22.29 1.49 -7.20
CA GLY A 344 -23.17 0.54 -7.88
C GLY A 344 -23.38 -0.76 -7.10
N ALA A 345 -22.36 -1.23 -6.37
CA ALA A 345 -22.48 -2.39 -5.48
C ALA A 345 -23.16 -2.04 -4.13
N VAL A 346 -23.02 -0.80 -3.66
CA VAL A 346 -23.57 -0.33 -2.37
C VAL A 346 -25.09 -0.14 -2.43
N THR A 347 -25.59 0.52 -3.47
CA THR A 347 -26.99 0.97 -3.52
C THR A 347 -28.04 -0.16 -3.48
N PRO A 348 -27.84 -1.35 -4.08
CA PRO A 348 -28.77 -2.48 -3.93
C PRO A 348 -28.79 -3.05 -2.49
N LEU A 349 -27.66 -3.02 -1.79
CA LEU A 349 -27.56 -3.44 -0.39
C LEU A 349 -28.29 -2.44 0.51
N TRP A 350 -28.11 -1.14 0.25
CA TRP A 350 -28.84 -0.06 0.90
C TRP A 350 -30.36 -0.16 0.67
N GLU A 351 -30.83 -0.50 -0.53
CA GLU A 351 -32.25 -0.74 -0.78
C GLU A 351 -32.77 -1.91 0.07
N SER A 352 -32.00 -3.00 0.17
CA SER A 352 -32.35 -4.18 0.99
C SER A 352 -32.47 -3.84 2.48
N LEU A 353 -31.62 -2.93 2.97
CA LEU A 353 -31.67 -2.40 4.33
C LEU A 353 -32.76 -1.35 4.55
N GLY A 354 -33.38 -0.83 3.48
CA GLY A 354 -34.31 0.29 3.53
C GLY A 354 -33.65 1.63 3.82
N VAL A 355 -32.34 1.74 3.60
CA VAL A 355 -31.61 3.03 3.60
C VAL A 355 -32.17 3.94 2.51
N VAL A 356 -32.37 3.37 1.32
CA VAL A 356 -33.08 4.00 0.20
C VAL A 356 -34.35 3.21 -0.11
N ASP A 357 -35.32 3.86 -0.75
CA ASP A 357 -36.46 3.17 -1.35
C ASP A 357 -36.13 2.63 -2.75
N ARG A 358 -37.10 1.97 -3.40
CA ARG A 358 -36.95 1.38 -4.74
C ARG A 358 -36.67 2.40 -5.85
N SER A 359 -36.82 3.69 -5.56
CA SER A 359 -36.50 4.79 -6.49
C SER A 359 -35.15 5.42 -6.16
N GLY A 360 -34.37 4.82 -5.26
CA GLY A 360 -33.08 5.34 -4.81
C GLY A 360 -33.22 6.57 -3.92
N ILE A 361 -34.37 6.81 -3.31
CA ILE A 361 -34.60 7.99 -2.46
C ILE A 361 -34.25 7.66 -1.02
N LEU A 362 -33.39 8.48 -0.40
CA LEU A 362 -32.98 8.36 1.00
C LEU A 362 -34.20 8.39 1.92
N THR A 363 -34.36 7.35 2.74
CA THR A 363 -35.45 7.22 3.69
C THR A 363 -35.09 7.86 5.04
N PRO A 364 -36.06 8.09 5.95
CA PRO A 364 -35.76 8.46 7.34
C PRO A 364 -34.87 7.44 8.06
N LEU A 365 -34.99 6.15 7.73
CA LEU A 365 -34.15 5.09 8.28
C LEU A 365 -32.70 5.21 7.81
N GLY A 366 -32.49 5.47 6.52
CA GLY A 366 -31.15 5.74 5.99
C GLY A 366 -30.53 6.99 6.59
N HIS A 367 -31.30 8.09 6.67
CA HIS A 367 -30.82 9.35 7.26
C HIS A 367 -30.42 9.23 8.74
N TRP A 368 -31.19 8.46 9.52
CA TRP A 368 -30.86 8.20 10.93
C TRP A 368 -29.71 7.20 11.07
N GLY A 369 -29.72 6.14 10.27
CA GLY A 369 -28.91 4.96 10.49
C GLY A 369 -27.52 5.00 9.85
N LEU A 370 -27.36 5.59 8.65
CA LEU A 370 -26.07 5.57 7.93
C LEU A 370 -24.93 6.21 8.74
N PRO A 371 -25.07 7.41 9.33
CA PRO A 371 -23.95 8.01 10.07
C PRO A 371 -23.58 7.19 11.32
N ARG A 372 -24.56 6.56 11.96
CA ARG A 372 -24.36 5.69 13.13
C ARG A 372 -23.69 4.36 12.76
N ALA A 373 -24.04 3.82 11.60
CA ALA A 373 -23.41 2.63 11.05
C ALA A 373 -21.94 2.89 10.71
N LEU A 374 -21.65 4.05 10.11
CA LEU A 374 -20.29 4.46 9.76
C LEU A 374 -19.43 4.73 11.00
N GLU A 375 -19.98 5.47 11.97
CA GLU A 375 -19.31 5.65 13.27
C GLU A 375 -19.04 4.32 13.97
N ARG A 376 -19.95 3.35 13.88
CA ARG A 376 -19.76 2.01 14.44
C ARG A 376 -18.67 1.22 13.72
N ALA A 377 -18.63 1.26 12.38
CA ALA A 377 -17.63 0.55 11.59
C ALA A 377 -16.22 0.97 12.02
N TRP A 378 -15.96 2.28 12.04
CA TRP A 378 -14.64 2.85 12.33
C TRP A 378 -14.30 2.96 13.82
N SER A 379 -15.26 2.71 14.72
CA SER A 379 -14.98 2.65 16.17
C SER A 379 -14.69 1.23 16.66
N SER A 380 -14.91 0.20 15.83
CA SER A 380 -14.83 -1.21 16.25
C SER A 380 -13.44 -1.82 16.07
N THR A 381 -12.54 -1.16 15.33
CA THR A 381 -11.17 -1.61 15.07
C THR A 381 -10.30 -1.65 16.34
N ASP A 382 -10.66 -0.90 17.38
CA ASP A 382 -10.05 -0.96 18.72
C ASP A 382 -10.22 -2.32 19.45
N ALA A 383 -11.08 -3.23 18.97
CA ALA A 383 -11.47 -4.45 19.69
C ALA A 383 -10.80 -5.76 19.20
N LEU A 384 -10.00 -5.73 18.13
CA LEU A 384 -9.28 -6.91 17.61
C LEU A 384 -7.79 -6.93 17.99
N GLY A 385 -7.31 -5.95 18.76
CA GLY A 385 -5.94 -5.85 19.26
C GLY A 385 -5.71 -6.37 20.68
N ASP A 386 -6.13 -7.60 21.00
CA ASP A 386 -5.73 -8.32 22.24
C ASP A 386 -5.47 -9.82 22.00
#